data_AF-A0A7S0WRX3-F1
#
_entry.id   AF-A0A7S0WRX3-F1
#
_cell.length_a   1.000
_cell.length_b   1.000
_cell.length_c   1.000
_cell.angle_alpha   90.00
_cell.angle_beta   90.00
_cell.angle_gamma   90.00
#
_symmetry.space_group_name_H-M   'P 1'
#
loop_
_entity.id
_entity.type
_entity.pdbx_description
1 polymer ?
#
loop_
_entity_poly.entity_id
_entity_poly.type
_entity_poly.pdbx_seq_one_letter_code
_entity_poly.pdbx_strand_id
1 'polypeptide(L)'
;YVTTLLFFAGQLATYDSMPAYWKWYSKIDFVGYAWGALMANQFEGQDLGPWTSDGSTLMQYYGLDHVRPWENLGYLVVFFFVYAALAYLTLSFVHHHKR
;
A
#
# COMPACT_ATOMS: atom_id res chain seq x y z
N TYR A 1 11.68 -5.70 -7.22
CA TYR A 1 10.87 -4.51 -6.87
C TYR A 1 9.71 -4.88 -5.95
N VAL A 2 8.84 -5.82 -6.30
CA VAL A 2 7.72 -6.22 -5.41
C VAL A 2 8.19 -6.68 -4.01
N THR A 3 9.31 -7.40 -3.92
CA THR A 3 9.87 -7.85 -2.64
C THR A 3 10.25 -6.70 -1.71
N THR A 4 10.73 -5.58 -2.24
CA THR A 4 11.10 -4.43 -1.40
C THR A 4 9.85 -3.68 -0.94
N LEU A 5 8.80 -3.61 -1.76
CA LEU A 5 7.50 -3.03 -1.39
C LEU A 5 6.89 -3.72 -0.16
N LEU A 6 6.91 -5.05 -0.10
CA LEU A 6 6.38 -5.84 1.04
C LEU A 6 6.90 -5.39 2.41
N PHE A 7 8.15 -4.92 2.52
CA PHE A 7 8.70 -4.43 3.78
C PHE A 7 8.13 -3.07 4.22
N PHE A 8 7.59 -2.29 3.27
CA PHE A 8 7.09 -0.93 3.50
C PHE A 8 5.59 -0.76 3.22
N ALA A 9 4.90 -1.86 2.89
CA ALA A 9 3.46 -1.91 2.71
C ALA A 9 2.65 -1.75 4.01
N GLY A 10 3.31 -1.78 5.18
CA GLY A 10 2.64 -1.67 6.49
C GLY A 10 2.24 -3.00 7.11
N GLN A 11 2.34 -4.12 6.37
CA GLN A 11 1.96 -5.45 6.85
C GLN A 11 3.04 -6.10 7.74
N LEU A 12 4.31 -6.08 7.32
CA LEU A 12 5.42 -6.71 8.06
C LEU A 12 5.99 -5.79 9.15
N ALA A 13 6.09 -4.51 8.83
CA ALA A 13 6.49 -3.45 9.73
C ALA A 13 5.41 -2.37 9.69
N THR A 14 4.91 -1.95 10.85
CA THR A 14 3.91 -0.89 10.94
C THR A 14 4.52 0.45 10.51
N TYR A 15 3.70 1.35 9.97
CA TYR A 15 4.18 2.65 9.48
C TYR A 15 4.93 3.46 10.55
N ASP A 16 4.54 3.35 11.81
CA ASP A 16 5.18 4.05 12.92
C ASP A 16 6.54 3.48 13.29
N SER A 17 6.74 2.18 13.10
CA SER A 17 8.04 1.52 13.32
C SER A 17 9.06 1.83 12.21
N MET A 18 8.62 2.35 11.06
CA MET A 18 9.50 2.63 9.94
C MET A 18 10.40 3.85 10.22
N PRO A 19 11.70 3.79 9.90
CA PRO A 19 12.58 4.95 10.00
C PRO A 19 12.05 6.11 9.14
N ALA A 20 12.12 7.34 9.66
CA ALA A 20 11.53 8.51 9.01
C ALA A 20 12.00 8.72 7.56
N TYR A 21 13.27 8.40 7.28
CA TYR A 21 13.86 8.51 5.94
C TYR A 21 13.35 7.46 4.94
N TRP A 22 12.65 6.41 5.37
CA TRP A 22 12.00 5.42 4.51
C TRP A 22 10.50 5.61 4.35
N LYS A 23 9.85 6.46 5.16
CA LYS A 23 8.39 6.64 5.13
C LYS A 23 7.86 7.10 3.77
N TRP A 24 8.67 7.81 2.97
CA TRP A 24 8.29 8.20 1.61
C TRP A 24 8.09 6.98 0.69
N TYR A 25 8.83 5.89 0.89
CA TYR A 25 8.75 4.71 0.04
C TYR A 25 7.42 3.99 0.25
N SER A 26 6.90 3.98 1.48
CA SER A 26 5.55 3.52 1.79
C SER A 26 4.46 4.33 1.07
N LYS A 27 4.67 5.65 0.87
CA LYS A 27 3.72 6.50 0.14
C LYS A 27 3.64 6.22 -1.36
N ILE A 28 4.68 5.63 -1.95
CA ILE A 28 4.69 5.26 -3.37
C ILE A 28 4.48 3.76 -3.58
N ASP A 29 4.11 3.05 -2.53
CA ASP A 29 3.90 1.61 -2.56
C ASP A 29 2.41 1.28 -2.79
N PHE A 30 2.10 0.88 -4.03
CA PHE A 30 0.75 0.43 -4.37
C PHE A 30 0.30 -0.80 -3.56
N VAL A 31 1.22 -1.65 -3.08
CA VAL A 31 0.89 -2.81 -2.25
C VAL A 31 0.37 -2.36 -0.88
N GLY A 32 0.92 -1.27 -0.32
CA GLY A 32 0.43 -0.68 0.91
C GLY A 32 -1.02 -0.16 0.79
N TYR A 33 -1.35 0.48 -0.32
CA TYR A 33 -2.72 0.91 -0.59
C TYR A 33 -3.68 -0.28 -0.76
N ALA A 34 -3.26 -1.34 -1.46
CA ALA A 34 -4.05 -2.57 -1.59
C ALA A 34 -4.28 -3.25 -0.24
N TRP A 35 -3.23 -3.36 0.59
CA TRP A 35 -3.32 -3.89 1.94
C TRP A 35 -4.32 -3.11 2.80
N GLY A 36 -4.20 -1.78 2.84
CA GLY A 36 -5.11 -0.92 3.60
C GLY A 36 -6.56 -1.03 3.12
N ALA A 37 -6.79 -1.14 1.80
CA ALA A 37 -8.14 -1.32 1.26
C ALA A 37 -8.75 -2.67 1.65
N LEU A 38 -7.97 -3.75 1.61
CA LEU A 38 -8.42 -5.09 2.00
C LEU A 38 -8.70 -5.15 3.52
N MET A 39 -7.84 -4.57 4.34
CA MET A 39 -8.00 -4.51 5.78
C MET A 39 -9.26 -3.73 6.18
N ALA A 40 -9.44 -2.53 5.62
CA ALA A 40 -10.66 -1.76 5.85
C ALA A 40 -11.90 -2.53 5.37
N ASN A 41 -11.89 -3.06 4.15
CA ASN A 41 -13.04 -3.82 3.63
C ASN A 41 -13.42 -5.04 4.49
N GLN A 42 -12.44 -5.71 5.09
CA GLN A 42 -12.67 -6.92 5.89
C GLN A 42 -13.04 -6.62 7.34
N PHE A 43 -12.42 -5.62 7.96
CA PHE A 43 -12.45 -5.43 9.42
C PHE A 43 -13.10 -4.11 9.85
N GLU A 44 -13.44 -3.20 8.93
CA GLU A 44 -14.18 -2.00 9.25
C GLU A 44 -15.54 -2.36 9.87
N GLY A 45 -15.82 -1.80 11.05
CA GLY A 45 -17.05 -2.05 11.80
C GLY A 45 -17.13 -3.41 12.52
N GLN A 46 -16.08 -4.23 12.48
CA GLN A 46 -16.02 -5.47 13.25
C GLN A 46 -15.40 -5.24 14.63
N ASP A 47 -16.05 -5.75 15.67
CA ASP A 47 -15.48 -5.81 17.01
C ASP A 47 -14.79 -7.16 17.21
N LEU A 48 -13.46 -7.16 17.10
CA LEU A 48 -12.62 -8.34 17.30
C LEU A 48 -12.05 -8.40 18.73
N GLY A 49 -12.43 -7.47 19.60
CA GLY A 49 -11.77 -7.26 20.88
C GLY A 49 -10.35 -6.68 20.74
N PRO A 50 -9.62 -6.58 21.86
CA PRO A 50 -8.27 -6.03 21.89
C PRO A 50 -7.28 -6.96 21.18
N TRP A 51 -6.56 -6.42 20.21
CA TRP A 51 -5.55 -7.15 19.43
C TRP A 51 -4.21 -7.23 20.18
N THR A 52 -3.89 -6.20 20.94
CA THR A 52 -2.65 -6.07 21.71
C THR A 52 -2.93 -5.95 23.20
N SER A 53 -1.92 -6.23 24.03
CA SER A 53 -2.03 -6.20 25.50
C SER A 53 -2.33 -4.82 26.07
N ASP A 54 -2.08 -3.75 25.32
CA ASP A 54 -2.42 -2.36 25.64
C ASP A 54 -3.88 -2.00 25.29
N GLY A 55 -4.62 -2.91 24.67
CA GLY A 55 -6.02 -2.74 24.32
C GLY A 55 -6.28 -2.17 22.93
N SER A 56 -5.25 -1.93 22.10
CA SER A 56 -5.46 -1.39 20.75
C SER A 56 -6.19 -2.40 19.85
N THR A 57 -7.05 -1.90 18.97
CA THR A 57 -7.74 -2.74 17.96
C THR A 57 -6.78 -3.08 16.82
N LEU A 58 -7.11 -4.13 16.05
CA LEU A 58 -6.33 -4.55 14.88
C LEU A 58 -6.05 -3.39 13.90
N MET A 59 -7.06 -2.57 13.61
CA MET A 59 -6.92 -1.43 12.70
C MET A 59 -6.04 -0.33 13.28
N GLN A 60 -6.11 -0.06 14.58
CA GLN A 60 -5.25 0.92 15.26
C GLN A 60 -3.79 0.46 15.29
N TYR A 61 -3.54 -0.82 15.57
CA TYR A 61 -2.19 -1.39 15.60
C TYR A 61 -1.44 -1.19 14.28
N TYR A 62 -2.12 -1.37 13.14
CA TYR A 62 -1.54 -1.14 11.81
C TYR A 62 -1.61 0.32 11.34
N GLY A 63 -2.20 1.23 12.12
CA GLY A 63 -2.39 2.64 11.75
C GLY A 63 -3.34 2.80 10.55
N LEU A 64 -4.36 1.96 10.44
CA LEU A 64 -5.34 1.93 9.34
C LEU A 64 -6.72 2.46 9.77
N ASP A 65 -6.85 2.97 10.98
CA ASP A 65 -8.08 3.50 11.57
C ASP A 65 -8.73 4.65 10.78
N HIS A 66 -7.91 5.41 10.05
CA HIS A 66 -8.33 6.53 9.22
C HIS A 66 -8.47 6.18 7.73
N VAL A 67 -8.20 4.93 7.35
CA VAL A 67 -8.16 4.51 5.94
C VAL A 67 -9.56 4.27 5.41
N ARG A 68 -9.88 4.88 4.27
CA ARG A 68 -11.12 4.66 3.54
C ARG A 68 -10.85 3.70 2.37
N PRO A 69 -11.57 2.57 2.25
CA PRO A 69 -11.27 1.56 1.24
C PRO A 69 -11.34 2.12 -0.20
N TRP A 70 -12.34 2.96 -0.47
CA TRP A 70 -12.51 3.59 -1.79
C TRP A 70 -11.43 4.62 -2.14
N GLU A 71 -10.86 5.30 -1.15
CA GLU A 71 -9.75 6.22 -1.39
C GLU A 71 -8.49 5.45 -1.81
N ASN A 72 -8.17 4.38 -1.09
CA ASN A 72 -7.06 3.50 -1.44
C ASN A 72 -7.22 2.85 -2.82
N LEU A 73 -8.45 2.43 -3.16
CA LEU A 73 -8.74 1.92 -4.51
C LEU A 73 -8.50 3.00 -5.58
N GLY A 74 -8.85 4.26 -5.29
CA GLY A 74 -8.54 5.40 -6.15
C GLY A 74 -7.04 5.53 -6.42
N TYR A 75 -6.19 5.45 -5.38
CA TYR A 75 -4.74 5.47 -5.55
C TYR A 75 -4.24 4.30 -6.41
N LEU A 76 -4.78 3.09 -6.23
CA LEU A 76 -4.42 1.92 -7.06
C LEU A 76 -4.72 2.16 -8.55
N VAL A 77 -5.88 2.72 -8.87
CA VAL A 77 -6.27 3.06 -10.25
C VAL A 77 -5.30 4.09 -10.84
N VAL A 78 -4.90 5.10 -10.05
CA VAL A 78 -3.89 6.08 -10.47
C VAL A 78 -2.56 5.41 -10.79
N PHE A 79 -2.05 4.54 -9.91
CA PHE A 79 -0.81 3.79 -10.16
C PHE A 79 -0.88 2.96 -11.44
N PHE A 80 -2.00 2.27 -11.69
CA PHE A 80 -2.20 1.51 -12.91
C PHE A 80 -2.03 2.37 -14.17
N PHE A 81 -2.69 3.53 -14.22
CA PHE A 81 -2.57 4.43 -15.38
C PHE A 81 -1.17 5.03 -15.51
N VAL A 82 -0.51 5.38 -14.40
CA VAL A 82 0.88 5.87 -14.41
C VAL A 82 1.81 4.81 -14.98
N TYR A 83 1.74 3.56 -14.50
CA TYR A 83 2.58 2.48 -15.03
C TYR A 83 2.25 2.14 -16.48
N ALA A 84 0.98 2.16 -16.87
CA ALA A 84 0.57 1.95 -18.26
C ALA A 84 1.12 3.05 -19.18
N ALA A 85 1.08 4.31 -18.75
CA ALA A 85 1.65 5.43 -19.49
C ALA A 85 3.18 5.31 -19.62
N LEU A 86 3.88 4.98 -18.53
CA LEU A 86 5.33 4.75 -18.54
C LEU A 86 5.72 3.58 -19.46
N ALA A 87 4.95 2.49 -19.44
CA ALA A 87 5.16 1.36 -20.34
C ALA A 87 4.94 1.76 -21.80
N TYR A 88 3.87 2.51 -22.10
CA TYR A 88 3.60 3.03 -23.44
C TYR A 88 4.71 3.94 -23.95
N LEU A 89 5.19 4.87 -23.13
CA LEU A 89 6.32 5.73 -23.46
C LEU A 89 7.58 4.90 -23.73
N THR A 90 7.85 3.89 -22.90
CA THR A 90 9.01 3.00 -23.09
C THR A 90 8.92 2.27 -24.44
N LEU A 91 7.76 1.75 -24.81
CA LEU A 91 7.55 1.10 -26.12
C LEU A 91 7.67 2.08 -27.30
N SER A 92 7.27 3.34 -27.11
CA SER A 92 7.35 4.39 -28.15
C SER A 92 8.81 4.79 -28.45
N PHE A 93 9.66 4.87 -27.43
CA PHE A 93 11.04 5.37 -27.57
C PHE A 93 12.10 4.26 -27.69
N VAL A 94 11.84 3.06 -27.19
CA VAL A 94 12.80 1.95 -27.28
C VAL A 94 12.59 1.17 -28.58
N HIS A 95 13.42 1.48 -29.58
CA HIS A 95 13.52 0.69 -30.80
C HIS A 95 14.04 -0.72 -30.47
N HIS A 96 13.14 -1.70 -30.47
CA HIS A 96 13.52 -3.10 -30.36
C HIS A 96 14.11 -3.53 -31.70
N HIS A 97 15.44 -3.62 -31.79
CA HIS A 97 16.09 -4.29 -32.91
C HIS A 97 15.60 -5.75 -32.94
N LYS A 98 14.89 -6.14 -34.01
CA LYS A 98 14.60 -7.55 -34.29
C LYS A 98 15.95 -8.27 -34.45
N ARG A 99 16.19 -9.26 -33.60
CA ARG A 99 17.34 -10.16 -33.69
C ARG A 99 17.14 -11.17 -34.81
#